data_AF-A0AAD7Y9Y2-F1
#
_entry.id   AF-A0AAD7Y9Y2-F1
#
_cell.length_a   1.000
_cell.length_b   1.000
_cell.length_c   1.000
_cell.angle_alpha   90.00
_cell.angle_beta   90.00
_cell.angle_gamma   90.00
#
_symmetry.space_group_name_H-M   'P 1'
#
loop_
_entity.id
_entity.type
_entity.pdbx_description
1 polymer ?
#
loop_
_entity_poly.entity_id
_entity_poly.type
_entity_poly.pdbx_seq_one_letter_code
_entity_poly.pdbx_strand_id
1 'polypeptide(L)'
;MQVYRENIERALNDRSKPWSKVLDNIERKTGVPKIYIFVGLVAFTGLYLVFGFGGELICNTIGFVYPAYMSMKALETPMKDDDTKWLTYWVVYGCFSVIEYFSDIIVGWFPLYWLIKCIFIIWCFLPYDYNGSLIIYNRIIRPYYQKHHDRIDDMANTAGRLVAEAIGKAEYVDLKTDHKSFYPSDKIIMT
;
A
#
# COMPACT_ATOMS: atom_id res chain seq x y z
N MET A 1 -9.03 2.01 -29.65
CA MET A 1 -9.68 3.23 -29.11
C MET A 1 -11.16 3.01 -28.79
N GLN A 2 -11.99 2.49 -29.70
CA GLN A 2 -13.43 2.26 -29.46
C GLN A 2 -13.72 1.30 -28.28
N VAL A 3 -12.97 0.19 -28.19
CA VAL A 3 -13.11 -0.78 -27.08
C VAL A 3 -12.91 -0.14 -25.69
N TYR A 4 -11.93 0.76 -25.54
CA TYR A 4 -11.69 1.46 -24.27
C TYR A 4 -12.81 2.43 -23.92
N ARG A 5 -13.30 3.16 -24.92
CA ARG A 5 -14.44 4.06 -24.75
C ARG A 5 -15.68 3.29 -24.29
N GLU A 6 -16.00 2.18 -24.93
CA GLU A 6 -17.13 1.32 -24.57
C GLU A 6 -17.00 0.73 -23.16
N ASN A 7 -15.79 0.29 -22.78
CA ASN A 7 -15.54 -0.23 -21.44
C ASN A 7 -15.75 0.84 -20.35
N ILE A 8 -15.24 2.06 -20.58
CA ILE A 8 -15.44 3.18 -19.65
C ILE A 8 -16.91 3.59 -19.61
N GLU A 9 -17.58 3.71 -20.77
CA GLU A 9 -18.99 4.03 -20.84
C GLU A 9 -19.85 2.97 -20.13
N ARG A 10 -19.52 1.68 -20.28
CA ARG A 10 -20.16 0.58 -19.54
C ARG A 10 -19.94 0.72 -18.03
N ALA A 11 -18.72 1.02 -17.60
CA ALA A 11 -18.40 1.21 -16.18
C ALA A 11 -19.06 2.45 -15.55
N LEU A 12 -19.18 3.55 -16.32
CA LEU A 12 -19.85 4.78 -15.89
C LEU A 12 -21.38 4.63 -15.85
N ASN A 13 -21.94 3.74 -16.67
CA ASN A 13 -23.37 3.45 -16.73
C ASN A 13 -23.81 2.29 -15.83
N ASP A 14 -22.89 1.64 -15.12
CA ASP A 14 -23.20 0.56 -14.20
C ASP A 14 -24.02 1.05 -13.00
N ARG A 15 -25.31 0.72 -12.99
CA ARG A 15 -26.30 1.10 -11.96
C ARG A 15 -26.01 0.49 -10.59
N SER A 16 -25.14 -0.53 -10.51
CA SER A 16 -24.76 -1.15 -9.24
C SER A 16 -23.81 -0.28 -8.41
N LYS A 17 -23.18 0.72 -9.04
CA LYS A 17 -22.14 1.53 -8.42
C LYS A 17 -22.70 2.80 -7.76
N PRO A 18 -22.15 3.23 -6.61
CA PRO A 18 -22.67 4.40 -5.89
C PRO A 18 -22.55 5.72 -6.67
N TRP A 19 -21.54 5.84 -7.54
CA TRP A 19 -21.33 7.03 -8.38
C TRP A 19 -22.34 7.16 -9.53
N SER A 20 -23.05 6.10 -9.92
CA SER A 20 -23.94 6.13 -11.09
C SER A 20 -25.07 7.15 -10.93
N LYS A 21 -25.66 7.21 -9.73
CA LYS A 21 -26.75 8.16 -9.39
C LYS A 21 -26.28 9.62 -9.45
N VAL A 22 -25.06 9.87 -9.00
CA VAL A 22 -24.47 11.22 -9.02
C VAL A 22 -24.21 11.64 -10.47
N LEU A 23 -23.59 10.76 -11.27
CA LEU A 23 -23.31 11.01 -12.68
C LEU A 23 -24.60 11.20 -13.49
N ASP A 24 -25.64 10.39 -13.24
CA ASP A 24 -26.96 10.54 -13.88
C ASP A 24 -27.58 11.91 -13.59
N ASN A 25 -27.49 12.38 -12.34
CA ASN A 25 -28.06 13.67 -11.96
C ASN A 25 -27.29 14.85 -12.58
N ILE A 26 -25.97 14.71 -12.76
CA ILE A 26 -25.14 15.71 -13.42
C ILE A 26 -25.42 15.72 -14.92
N GLU A 27 -25.40 14.56 -15.58
CA GLU A 27 -25.73 14.42 -17.02
C GLU A 27 -27.11 15.00 -17.33
N ARG A 28 -28.12 14.71 -16.49
CA ARG A 28 -29.47 15.26 -16.67
C ARG A 28 -29.52 16.78 -16.53
N LYS A 29 -28.67 17.37 -15.69
CA LYS A 29 -28.62 18.83 -15.46
C LYS A 29 -27.82 19.57 -16.52
N THR A 30 -26.71 18.99 -16.98
CA THR A 30 -25.78 19.64 -17.92
C THR A 30 -26.06 19.27 -19.38
N GLY A 31 -26.75 18.17 -19.64
CA GLY A 31 -26.95 17.61 -20.98
C GLY A 31 -25.67 17.01 -21.58
N VAL A 32 -24.58 16.92 -20.81
CA VAL A 32 -23.28 16.43 -21.28
C VAL A 32 -23.13 14.95 -20.94
N PRO A 33 -22.72 14.10 -21.89
CA PRO A 33 -22.52 12.67 -21.64
C PRO A 33 -21.49 12.41 -20.53
N LYS A 34 -21.76 11.39 -19.69
CA LYS A 34 -20.90 11.03 -18.54
C LYS A 34 -19.42 10.86 -18.86
N ILE A 35 -19.11 10.36 -20.06
CA ILE A 35 -17.72 10.15 -20.50
C ILE A 35 -16.94 11.46 -20.58
N TYR A 36 -17.55 12.55 -21.06
CA TYR A 36 -16.88 13.85 -21.14
C TYR A 36 -16.73 14.48 -19.75
N ILE A 37 -17.68 14.27 -18.86
CA ILE A 37 -17.56 14.68 -17.45
C ILE A 37 -16.38 13.96 -16.79
N PHE A 38 -16.27 12.65 -16.99
CA PHE A 38 -15.15 11.86 -16.46
C PHE A 38 -13.80 12.32 -17.03
N VAL A 39 -13.69 12.47 -18.36
CA VAL A 39 -12.46 12.95 -19.01
C VAL A 39 -12.11 14.36 -18.55
N GLY A 40 -13.10 15.24 -18.40
CA GLY A 40 -12.90 16.60 -17.88
C GLY A 40 -12.38 16.60 -16.44
N LEU A 41 -12.92 15.74 -15.57
CA LEU A 41 -12.44 15.59 -14.19
C LEU A 41 -11.00 15.06 -14.13
N VAL A 42 -10.67 14.08 -14.96
CA VAL A 42 -9.30 13.54 -15.05
C VAL A 42 -8.34 14.62 -15.55
N ALA A 43 -8.70 15.36 -16.59
CA ALA A 43 -7.88 16.45 -17.13
C ALA A 43 -7.71 17.58 -16.11
N PHE A 44 -8.78 17.98 -15.42
CA PHE A 44 -8.74 18.98 -14.35
C PHE A 44 -7.86 18.53 -13.19
N THR A 45 -7.98 17.28 -12.75
CA THR A 45 -7.13 16.70 -11.70
C THR A 45 -5.67 16.67 -12.14
N GLY A 46 -5.40 16.23 -13.37
CA GLY A 46 -4.05 16.24 -13.93
C GLY A 46 -3.44 17.63 -13.98
N LEU A 47 -4.21 18.64 -14.38
CA LEU A 47 -3.79 20.03 -14.38
C LEU A 47 -3.58 20.58 -12.95
N TYR A 48 -4.46 20.23 -12.02
CA TYR A 48 -4.33 20.60 -10.60
C TYR A 48 -3.04 20.05 -9.98
N LEU A 49 -2.66 18.81 -10.33
CA LEU A 49 -1.39 18.21 -9.88
C LEU A 49 -0.15 18.96 -10.41
N VAL A 50 -0.25 19.73 -11.50
CA VAL A 50 0.84 20.59 -11.99
C VAL A 50 1.06 21.80 -11.09
N PHE A 51 -0.01 22.31 -10.46
CA PHE A 51 0.09 23.41 -9.49
C PHE A 51 0.61 22.95 -8.12
N GLY A 52 0.67 21.64 -7.87
CA GLY A 52 1.40 21.02 -6.76
C GLY A 52 0.76 21.15 -5.37
N PHE A 53 -0.20 22.05 -5.16
CA PHE A 53 -0.86 22.19 -3.85
C PHE A 53 -1.71 20.95 -3.54
N GLY A 54 -1.37 20.21 -2.48
CA GLY A 54 -2.08 18.99 -2.09
C GLY A 54 -1.93 17.81 -3.06
N GLY A 55 -0.99 17.89 -4.02
CA GLY A 55 -0.78 16.83 -5.01
C GLY A 55 -0.36 15.50 -4.39
N GLU A 56 0.43 15.56 -3.31
CA GLU A 56 0.80 14.42 -2.48
C GLU A 56 -0.42 13.67 -1.95
N LEU A 57 -1.34 14.39 -1.30
CA LEU A 57 -2.53 13.81 -0.70
C LEU A 57 -3.41 13.12 -1.74
N ILE A 58 -3.64 13.77 -2.88
CA ILE A 58 -4.45 13.20 -3.97
C ILE A 58 -3.79 11.95 -4.55
N CYS A 59 -2.50 12.03 -4.86
CA CYS A 59 -1.73 10.93 -5.44
C CYS A 59 -1.69 9.72 -4.50
N ASN A 60 -1.42 9.95 -3.22
CA ASN A 60 -1.36 8.89 -2.21
C ASN A 60 -2.74 8.30 -1.93
N THR A 61 -3.79 9.12 -1.90
CA THR A 61 -5.16 8.62 -1.76
C THR A 61 -5.54 7.72 -2.96
N ILE A 62 -5.25 8.14 -4.19
CA ILE A 62 -5.53 7.33 -5.39
C ILE A 62 -4.71 6.04 -5.37
N GLY A 63 -3.41 6.13 -5.06
CA GLY A 63 -2.50 4.99 -4.94
C GLY A 63 -2.84 4.04 -3.80
N PHE A 64 -3.57 4.49 -2.79
CA PHE A 64 -3.95 3.67 -1.65
C PHE A 64 -5.36 3.08 -1.80
N VAL A 65 -6.37 3.92 -2.02
CA VAL A 65 -7.78 3.54 -1.87
C VAL A 65 -8.22 2.48 -2.89
N TYR A 66 -7.86 2.66 -4.16
CA TYR A 66 -8.28 1.71 -5.20
C TYR A 66 -7.60 0.34 -5.04
N PRO A 67 -6.26 0.25 -4.90
CA PRO A 67 -5.58 -1.01 -4.62
C PRO A 67 -6.02 -1.66 -3.30
N ALA A 68 -6.29 -0.89 -2.25
CA ALA A 68 -6.78 -1.42 -0.98
C ALA A 68 -8.16 -2.07 -1.12
N TYR A 69 -9.09 -1.41 -1.82
CA TYR A 69 -10.39 -2.00 -2.12
C TYR A 69 -10.28 -3.29 -2.93
N MET A 70 -9.45 -3.29 -3.97
CA MET A 70 -9.25 -4.47 -4.79
C MET A 70 -8.52 -5.59 -4.03
N SER A 71 -7.61 -5.25 -3.11
CA SER A 71 -6.96 -6.23 -2.22
C SER A 71 -7.98 -6.87 -1.28
N MET A 72 -8.90 -6.10 -0.68
CA MET A 72 -9.98 -6.68 0.15
C MET A 72 -10.87 -7.62 -0.66
N LYS A 73 -11.20 -7.23 -1.89
CA LYS A 73 -11.97 -8.10 -2.79
C LYS A 73 -11.20 -9.37 -3.16
N ALA A 74 -9.88 -9.29 -3.37
CA ALA A 74 -9.03 -10.44 -3.66
C ALA A 74 -8.98 -11.41 -2.46
N LEU A 75 -8.92 -10.89 -1.23
CA LEU A 75 -8.95 -11.69 0.00
C LEU A 75 -10.24 -12.50 0.18
N GLU A 76 -11.35 -12.04 -0.39
CA GLU A 76 -12.63 -12.77 -0.37
C GLU A 76 -12.74 -13.83 -1.49
N THR A 77 -11.82 -13.82 -2.45
CA THR A 77 -11.81 -14.78 -3.56
C THR A 77 -10.80 -15.91 -3.34
N PRO A 78 -11.11 -17.16 -3.70
CA PRO A 78 -10.20 -18.29 -3.51
C PRO A 78 -9.02 -18.35 -4.50
N MET A 79 -8.88 -17.38 -5.42
CA MET A 79 -7.84 -17.37 -6.46
C MET A 79 -6.55 -16.70 -5.96
N LYS A 80 -5.47 -17.48 -5.83
CA LYS A 80 -4.16 -17.03 -5.31
C LYS A 80 -3.38 -16.08 -6.22
N ASP A 81 -3.70 -16.03 -7.52
CA ASP A 81 -2.96 -15.21 -8.49
C ASP A 81 -3.18 -13.71 -8.30
N ASP A 82 -4.31 -13.32 -7.71
CA ASP A 82 -4.61 -11.92 -7.43
C ASP A 82 -3.83 -11.41 -6.21
N ASP A 83 -3.63 -12.25 -5.18
CA ASP A 83 -2.88 -11.91 -3.98
C ASP A 83 -1.42 -11.55 -4.29
N THR A 84 -0.78 -12.31 -5.19
CA THR A 84 0.62 -12.09 -5.57
C THR A 84 0.80 -10.73 -6.26
N LYS A 85 -0.18 -10.31 -7.08
CA LYS A 85 -0.15 -9.01 -7.76
C LYS A 85 -0.28 -7.86 -6.78
N TRP A 86 -1.23 -7.95 -5.85
CA TRP A 86 -1.41 -6.91 -4.84
C TRP A 86 -0.22 -6.82 -3.90
N LEU A 87 0.33 -7.95 -3.44
CA LEU A 87 1.51 -7.95 -2.60
C LEU A 87 2.72 -7.33 -3.32
N THR A 88 2.92 -7.68 -4.59
CA THR A 88 3.97 -7.09 -5.42
C THR A 88 3.81 -5.57 -5.55
N TYR A 89 2.58 -5.11 -5.79
CA TYR A 89 2.24 -3.70 -5.81
C TYR A 89 2.59 -3.01 -4.49
N TRP A 90 2.19 -3.58 -3.35
CA TRP A 90 2.44 -3.00 -2.03
C TRP A 90 3.93 -2.90 -1.70
N VAL A 91 4.76 -3.88 -2.12
CA VAL A 91 6.22 -3.80 -1.94
C VAL A 91 6.80 -2.64 -2.76
N VAL A 92 6.39 -2.51 -4.04
CA VAL A 92 6.85 -1.40 -4.89
C VAL A 92 6.37 -0.05 -4.35
N TYR A 93 5.10 0.03 -3.95
CA TYR A 93 4.51 1.23 -3.35
C TYR A 93 5.28 1.65 -2.09
N GLY A 94 5.56 0.70 -1.18
CA GLY A 94 6.34 0.95 0.03
C GLY A 94 7.75 1.47 -0.25
N CYS A 95 8.47 0.90 -1.23
CA CYS A 95 9.77 1.43 -1.66
C CYS A 95 9.65 2.88 -2.16
N PHE A 96 8.60 3.19 -2.92
CA PHE A 96 8.36 4.55 -3.40
C PHE A 96 7.97 5.52 -2.29
N SER A 97 7.20 5.09 -1.29
CA SER A 97 6.85 5.92 -0.13
C SER A 97 8.08 6.33 0.69
N VAL A 98 9.10 5.48 0.77
CA VAL A 98 10.37 5.85 1.43
C VAL A 98 11.13 6.92 0.64
N ILE A 99 11.16 6.79 -0.70
CA ILE A 99 11.78 7.79 -1.59
C ILE A 99 11.00 9.11 -1.53
N GLU A 100 9.68 9.05 -1.40
CA GLU A 100 8.78 10.20 -1.29
C GLU A 100 9.08 11.09 -0.09
N TYR A 101 9.68 10.57 0.98
CA TYR A 101 10.16 11.43 2.07
C TYR A 101 11.07 12.57 1.60
N PHE A 102 11.78 12.39 0.47
CA PHE A 102 12.65 13.41 -0.12
C PHE A 102 11.96 14.24 -1.22
N SER A 103 10.63 14.14 -1.38
CA SER A 103 9.89 14.78 -2.47
C SER A 103 9.99 16.31 -2.43
N ASP A 104 10.09 16.94 -1.27
CA ASP A 104 10.19 18.39 -1.15
C ASP A 104 11.43 18.95 -1.88
N ILE A 105 12.54 18.22 -1.82
CA ILE A 105 13.78 18.56 -2.53
C ILE A 105 13.58 18.41 -4.04
N ILE A 106 12.89 17.33 -4.46
CA ILE A 106 12.67 17.00 -5.88
C ILE A 106 11.68 17.98 -6.53
N VAL A 107 10.59 18.31 -5.83
CA VAL A 107 9.55 19.25 -6.29
C VAL A 107 10.12 20.66 -6.42
N GLY A 108 11.02 21.06 -5.52
CA GLY A 108 11.73 22.34 -5.63
C GLY A 108 12.57 22.48 -6.90
N TRP A 109 13.04 21.37 -7.47
CA TRP A 109 13.80 21.35 -8.73
C TRP A 109 12.91 21.08 -9.96
N PHE A 110 11.82 20.33 -9.80
CA PHE A 110 10.96 19.90 -10.91
C PHE A 110 9.45 19.99 -10.57
N PRO A 111 8.71 20.98 -11.11
CA PRO A 111 7.31 21.24 -10.74
C PRO A 111 6.30 20.20 -11.26
N LEU A 112 6.69 19.32 -12.19
CA LEU A 112 5.84 18.27 -12.77
C LEU A 112 5.97 16.91 -12.05
N TYR A 113 6.67 16.86 -10.91
CA TYR A 113 6.94 15.61 -10.18
C TYR A 113 5.66 14.85 -9.78
N TRP A 114 4.68 15.55 -9.21
CA TRP A 114 3.43 14.93 -8.73
C TRP A 114 2.62 14.28 -9.84
N LEU A 115 2.60 14.89 -11.04
CA LEU A 115 1.92 14.33 -12.21
C LEU A 115 2.61 13.05 -12.68
N ILE A 116 3.94 13.09 -12.87
CA ILE A 116 4.72 11.92 -13.28
C ILE A 116 4.56 10.78 -12.29
N LYS A 117 4.63 11.10 -10.99
CA LYS A 117 4.43 10.13 -9.92
C LYS A 117 3.04 9.49 -9.96
N CYS A 118 2.00 10.30 -10.10
CA CYS A 118 0.62 9.80 -10.17
C CYS A 118 0.44 8.84 -11.35
N ILE A 119 0.95 9.21 -12.53
CA ILE A 119 0.96 8.34 -13.71
C ILE A 119 1.70 7.04 -13.44
N PHE A 120 2.87 7.13 -12.78
CA PHE A 120 3.68 5.97 -12.44
C PHE A 120 2.96 5.01 -11.47
N ILE A 121 2.33 5.53 -10.42
CA ILE A 121 1.56 4.71 -9.47
C ILE A 121 0.36 4.06 -10.15
N ILE A 122 -0.37 4.82 -10.99
CA ILE A 122 -1.47 4.29 -11.81
C ILE A 122 -0.99 3.14 -12.69
N TRP A 123 0.15 3.29 -13.34
CA TRP A 123 0.75 2.24 -14.14
C TRP A 123 1.15 0.99 -13.32
N CYS A 124 1.51 1.16 -12.04
CA CYS A 124 1.86 0.06 -11.16
C CYS A 124 0.66 -0.76 -10.67
N PHE A 125 -0.52 -0.17 -10.49
CA PHE A 125 -1.72 -0.93 -10.06
C PHE A 125 -2.68 -1.31 -11.19
N LEU A 126 -2.51 -0.76 -12.40
CA LEU A 126 -3.37 -1.10 -13.54
C LEU A 126 -3.30 -2.61 -13.83
N PRO A 127 -4.44 -3.31 -13.97
CA PRO A 127 -4.49 -4.73 -14.29
C PRO A 127 -4.26 -4.94 -15.79
N TYR A 128 -3.07 -4.58 -16.26
CA TYR A 128 -2.62 -4.74 -17.64
C TYR A 128 -1.45 -5.73 -17.70
N ASP A 129 -1.24 -6.39 -18.84
CA ASP A 129 -0.17 -7.40 -19.01
C ASP A 129 1.24 -6.80 -18.77
N TYR A 130 1.39 -5.49 -18.97
CA TYR A 130 2.59 -4.70 -18.63
C TYR A 130 2.40 -3.93 -17.31
N ASN A 131 2.02 -4.63 -16.25
CA ASN A 131 1.90 -4.03 -14.93
C ASN A 131 3.28 -3.59 -14.40
N GLY A 132 3.42 -2.31 -14.08
CA GLY A 132 4.69 -1.74 -13.66
C GLY A 132 5.26 -2.38 -12.39
N SER A 133 4.41 -2.79 -11.45
CA SER A 133 4.88 -3.39 -10.20
C SER A 133 5.51 -4.77 -10.43
N LEU A 134 4.92 -5.61 -11.29
CA LEU A 134 5.49 -6.92 -11.67
C LEU A 134 6.84 -6.77 -12.38
N ILE A 135 6.99 -5.78 -13.26
CA ILE A 135 8.26 -5.53 -13.97
C ILE A 135 9.34 -5.11 -12.98
N ILE A 136 9.05 -4.13 -12.12
CA ILE A 136 10.00 -3.62 -11.11
C ILE A 136 10.39 -4.73 -10.14
N TYR A 137 9.41 -5.50 -9.68
CA TYR A 137 9.68 -6.59 -8.76
C TYR A 137 10.59 -7.64 -9.37
N ASN A 138 10.27 -8.14 -10.56
CA ASN A 138 11.06 -9.19 -11.19
C ASN A 138 12.47 -8.73 -11.61
N ARG A 139 12.61 -7.46 -12.02
CA ARG A 139 13.87 -6.93 -12.56
C ARG A 139 14.80 -6.35 -11.50
N ILE A 140 14.25 -5.77 -10.43
CA ILE A 140 15.02 -5.05 -9.41
C ILE A 140 14.84 -5.73 -8.06
N ILE A 141 13.62 -5.84 -7.54
CA ILE A 141 13.43 -6.24 -6.13
C ILE A 141 13.85 -7.70 -5.90
N ARG A 142 13.43 -8.61 -6.78
CA ARG A 142 13.70 -10.05 -6.70
C ARG A 142 15.20 -10.39 -6.66
N PRO A 143 16.06 -9.88 -7.56
CA PRO A 143 17.50 -10.19 -7.48
C PRO A 143 18.17 -9.63 -6.22
N TYR A 144 17.75 -8.47 -5.71
CA TYR A 144 18.28 -7.95 -4.44
C TYR A 144 17.78 -8.77 -3.24
N TYR A 145 16.50 -9.17 -3.24
CA TYR A 145 15.95 -10.05 -2.20
C TYR A 145 16.69 -11.39 -2.16
N GLN A 146 16.86 -12.06 -3.30
CA GLN A 146 17.60 -13.34 -3.38
C GLN A 146 19.04 -13.24 -2.90
N LYS A 147 19.68 -12.08 -3.05
CA LYS A 147 21.06 -11.88 -2.60
C LYS A 147 21.17 -11.67 -1.08
N HIS A 148 20.10 -11.21 -0.43
CA HIS A 148 20.16 -10.72 0.95
C HIS A 148 19.20 -11.43 1.92
N HIS A 149 18.26 -12.27 1.44
CA HIS A 149 17.25 -12.89 2.31
C HIS A 149 17.88 -13.74 3.41
N ASP A 150 18.94 -14.52 3.13
CA ASP A 150 19.54 -15.41 4.13
C ASP A 150 20.06 -14.62 5.34
N ARG A 151 20.70 -13.47 5.07
CA ARG A 151 21.16 -12.57 6.13
C ARG A 151 20.02 -11.95 6.92
N ILE A 152 18.92 -11.58 6.26
CA ILE A 152 17.77 -10.95 6.91
C ILE A 152 17.06 -11.98 7.81
N ASP A 153 16.88 -13.21 7.31
CA ASP A 153 16.24 -14.30 8.03
C ASP A 153 17.09 -14.72 9.25
N ASP A 154 18.42 -14.81 9.08
CA ASP A 154 19.34 -15.09 10.20
C ASP A 154 19.27 -14.01 11.29
N MET A 155 19.19 -12.74 10.90
CA MET A 155 19.05 -11.63 11.83
C MET A 155 17.70 -11.67 12.56
N ALA A 156 16.61 -11.94 11.85
CA ALA A 156 15.27 -12.05 12.43
C ALA A 156 15.18 -13.21 13.42
N ASN A 157 15.70 -14.39 13.04
CA ASN A 157 15.74 -15.56 13.91
C ASN A 157 16.60 -15.32 15.16
N THR A 158 17.75 -14.66 15.01
CA THR A 158 18.61 -14.30 16.14
C THR A 158 17.89 -13.34 17.09
N ALA A 159 17.23 -12.30 16.57
CA ALA A 159 16.44 -11.37 17.38
C ALA A 159 15.30 -12.09 18.13
N GLY A 160 14.57 -12.98 17.44
CA GLY A 160 13.51 -13.78 18.07
C GLY A 160 14.01 -14.66 19.22
N ARG A 161 15.17 -15.32 19.06
CA ARG A 161 15.78 -16.11 20.14
C ARG A 161 16.20 -15.25 21.33
N LEU A 162 16.80 -14.07 21.08
CA LEU A 162 17.21 -13.17 22.16
C LEU A 162 16.02 -12.68 22.98
N VAL A 163 14.89 -12.36 22.31
CA VAL A 163 13.64 -12.00 22.98
C VAL A 163 13.10 -13.18 23.80
N ALA A 164 13.07 -14.38 23.24
CA ALA A 164 12.61 -15.58 23.96
C ALA A 164 13.47 -15.90 25.19
N GLU A 165 14.80 -15.78 25.08
CA GLU A 165 15.72 -15.96 26.21
C GLU A 165 15.54 -14.89 27.30
N ALA A 166 15.31 -13.64 26.93
CA ALA A 166 15.07 -12.55 27.87
C ALA A 166 13.76 -12.74 28.64
N ILE A 167 12.69 -13.15 27.93
CA ILE A 167 11.39 -13.49 28.55
C ILE A 167 11.55 -14.66 29.52
N GLY A 168 12.21 -15.75 29.10
CA GLY A 168 12.43 -16.92 29.97
C GLY A 168 13.28 -16.60 31.21
N LYS A 169 14.29 -15.72 31.09
CA LYS A 169 15.07 -15.24 32.25
C LYS A 169 14.22 -14.37 33.18
N ALA A 170 13.39 -13.49 32.65
CA ALA A 170 12.49 -12.65 33.43
C ALA A 170 11.46 -13.49 34.20
N GLU A 171 10.86 -14.48 33.56
CA GLU A 171 9.88 -15.40 34.17
C GLU A 171 10.52 -16.27 35.26
N TYR A 172 11.75 -16.76 35.04
CA TYR A 172 12.50 -17.48 36.08
C TYR A 172 12.83 -16.60 37.30
N VAL A 173 13.20 -15.33 37.08
CA VAL A 173 13.50 -14.39 38.16
C VAL A 173 12.24 -14.05 38.95
N ASP A 174 11.10 -13.88 38.28
CA ASP A 174 9.82 -13.60 38.94
C ASP A 174 9.36 -14.79 39.80
N LEU A 175 9.40 -16.02 39.25
CA LEU A 175 9.10 -17.25 39.99
C LEU A 175 10.00 -17.43 41.22
N LYS A 176 11.29 -17.11 41.10
CA LYS A 176 12.24 -17.22 42.21
C LYS A 176 12.02 -16.15 43.27
N THR A 177 11.56 -14.97 42.88
CA THR A 177 11.25 -13.86 43.78
C THR A 177 9.95 -14.14 44.53
N ASP A 178 8.93 -14.64 43.85
CA ASP A 178 7.64 -15.00 44.43
C ASP A 178 7.77 -16.21 45.37
N HIS A 179 8.55 -17.24 44.99
CA HIS A 179 8.86 -18.37 45.87
C HIS A 179 9.59 -17.94 47.16
N LYS A 180 10.50 -16.95 47.09
CA LYS A 180 11.16 -16.40 48.28
C LYS A 180 10.24 -15.52 49.13
N SER A 181 9.26 -14.87 48.52
CA SER A 181 8.20 -14.10 49.19
C SER A 181 7.25 -15.02 49.97
N PHE A 182 6.87 -16.15 49.36
CA PHE A 182 5.95 -17.13 49.96
C PHE A 182 6.62 -18.04 51.00
N TYR A 183 7.91 -18.34 50.84
CA TYR A 183 8.75 -19.05 51.82
C TYR A 183 10.01 -18.22 52.16
N PRO A 184 9.89 -17.20 53.04
CA PRO A 184 11.05 -16.46 53.50
C PRO A 184 11.95 -17.39 54.32
N SER A 185 13.25 -17.41 53.99
CA SER A 185 14.25 -18.31 54.61
C SER A 185 14.62 -17.98 56.07
N ASP A 186 13.81 -17.19 56.78
CA ASP A 186 14.05 -16.73 58.16
C ASP A 186 13.41 -17.63 59.24
N LYS A 187 13.45 -18.96 59.04
CA LYS A 187 13.14 -19.95 60.08
C LYS A 187 14.26 -20.96 60.32
N ILE A 188 15.51 -20.58 60.06
CA ILE A 188 16.67 -21.39 60.46
C ILE A 188 17.74 -20.51 61.10
N ILE A 189 17.40 -19.82 62.18
CA ILE A 189 18.36 -19.48 63.24
C ILE A 189 17.62 -19.55 64.59
N MET A 190 17.43 -20.76 65.11
CA MET A 190 17.27 -21.00 66.54
C MET A 190 18.43 -21.88 66.97
N THR A 191 19.53 -21.26 67.39
CA THR A 191 20.38 -21.73 68.48
C THR A 191 21.10 -20.51 69.04
#